data_AF-A0A2T1DMH9-F1
#
_entry.id   AF-A0A2T1DMH9-F1
#
_cell.length_a   1.000
_cell.length_b   1.000
_cell.length_c   1.000
_cell.angle_alpha   90.00
_cell.angle_beta   90.00
_cell.angle_gamma   90.00
#
_symmetry.space_group_name_H-M   'P 1'
#
loop_
_entity.id
_entity.type
_entity.pdbx_description
1 polymer ?
#
loop_
_entity_poly.entity_id
_entity_poly.type
_entity_poly.pdbx_seq_one_letter_code
_entity_poly.pdbx_strand_id
1 'polypeptide(L)'
;MASQKETKGKQDDSTLEEKQSTKAQSEEAKHVDADQDDASPDVDSLAEVLHGDLTEIESDAAIASVDVWVNFLKGHKEENLKELSASLKELKKLLKGKKSEASEIAEVLEQLGEQTTAIGDEAGRGVKGPLHSVGKALAQAAKKIEKAGVGSEAK
;
A
#
# COMPACT_ATOMS: atom_id res chain seq x y z
N MET A 1 44.17 -5.17 -50.44
CA MET A 1 42.92 -4.81 -51.15
C MET A 1 41.79 -4.91 -50.12
N ALA A 2 41.52 -3.84 -49.37
CA ALA A 2 40.63 -2.71 -49.67
C ALA A 2 39.14 -3.07 -49.45
N SER A 3 38.56 -2.56 -48.36
CA SER A 3 37.17 -2.09 -48.27
C SER A 3 36.94 -1.35 -46.93
N GLN A 4 37.07 -0.02 -46.99
CA GLN A 4 36.47 0.92 -46.04
C GLN A 4 35.22 1.51 -46.71
N LYS A 5 34.11 1.61 -45.96
CA LYS A 5 32.90 2.39 -46.30
C LYS A 5 32.51 3.14 -45.01
N GLU A 6 32.93 4.39 -44.87
CA GLU A 6 32.23 5.63 -45.22
C GLU A 6 31.14 6.01 -44.18
N THR A 7 31.52 6.92 -43.28
CA THR A 7 30.65 7.65 -42.34
C THR A 7 30.42 9.06 -42.88
N LYS A 8 29.15 9.45 -43.11
CA LYS A 8 28.79 10.84 -43.42
C LYS A 8 27.40 11.17 -42.88
N GLY A 9 27.37 11.78 -41.69
CA GLY A 9 26.19 12.47 -41.14
C GLY A 9 26.58 13.91 -40.85
N LYS A 10 25.91 14.84 -41.53
CA LYS A 10 26.21 16.27 -41.61
C LYS A 10 25.25 17.06 -40.72
N GLN A 11 25.80 18.04 -40.06
CA GLN A 11 25.25 19.01 -39.11
C GLN A 11 24.67 20.24 -39.84
N ASP A 12 23.53 20.78 -39.39
CA ASP A 12 23.02 22.18 -39.55
C ASP A 12 21.78 22.25 -38.62
N ASP A 13 21.72 22.96 -37.48
CA ASP A 13 21.73 24.40 -37.13
C ASP A 13 20.51 25.23 -37.57
N SER A 14 20.03 26.07 -36.63
CA SER A 14 19.09 27.21 -36.74
C SER A 14 17.58 26.91 -36.80
N THR A 15 16.65 27.72 -36.25
CA THR A 15 16.62 28.87 -35.32
C THR A 15 15.13 29.11 -35.01
N LEU A 16 14.88 29.70 -33.84
CA LEU A 16 13.61 30.05 -33.17
C LEU A 16 12.62 30.87 -34.02
N GLU A 17 11.31 30.63 -33.87
CA GLU A 17 10.32 31.72 -33.79
C GLU A 17 9.16 31.39 -32.83
N GLU A 18 8.90 32.39 -32.02
CA GLU A 18 8.02 32.53 -30.87
C GLU A 18 6.61 32.97 -31.33
N LYS A 19 5.55 32.30 -30.88
CA LYS A 19 4.22 32.94 -30.72
C LYS A 19 3.53 32.47 -29.44
N GLN A 20 3.48 33.43 -28.52
CA GLN A 20 2.90 33.44 -27.19
C GLN A 20 1.39 33.73 -27.22
N SER A 21 0.70 33.30 -26.15
CA SER A 21 -0.66 33.71 -25.67
C SER A 21 -1.81 32.76 -26.08
N THR A 22 -2.65 32.21 -25.19
CA THR A 22 -3.09 32.68 -23.86
C THR A 22 -3.80 31.57 -23.05
N LYS A 23 -3.31 31.32 -21.82
CA LYS A 23 -4.01 31.26 -20.51
C LYS A 23 -5.37 30.55 -20.34
N ALA A 24 -5.36 29.43 -19.60
CA ALA A 24 -6.14 29.13 -18.37
C ALA A 24 -5.63 27.80 -17.76
N GLN A 25 -4.97 27.81 -16.58
CA GLN A 25 -5.48 27.26 -15.29
C GLN A 25 -5.88 25.78 -15.36
N SER A 26 -5.33 24.82 -14.60
CA SER A 26 -4.74 24.84 -13.26
C SER A 26 -3.91 23.57 -12.98
N GLU A 27 -3.04 23.69 -11.97
CA GLU A 27 -2.59 22.64 -11.03
C GLU A 27 -1.82 21.42 -11.55
N GLU A 28 -0.50 21.53 -11.45
CA GLU A 28 0.29 20.76 -10.47
C GLU A 28 -0.09 19.29 -10.26
N ALA A 29 0.47 18.42 -11.10
CA ALA A 29 1.05 17.17 -10.62
C ALA A 29 2.25 16.86 -11.51
N LYS A 30 3.39 17.36 -11.05
CA LYS A 30 4.71 16.92 -11.50
C LYS A 30 4.81 15.45 -11.11
N HIS A 31 4.39 14.56 -12.02
CA HIS A 31 4.56 13.13 -11.85
C HIS A 31 6.07 12.88 -11.93
N VAL A 32 6.66 12.83 -10.74
CA VAL A 32 8.06 12.50 -10.50
C VAL A 32 8.38 11.20 -11.22
N ASP A 33 9.52 11.21 -11.90
CA ASP A 33 10.31 10.07 -12.31
C ASP A 33 9.89 8.78 -11.63
N ALA A 34 9.37 7.85 -12.44
CA ALA A 34 9.25 6.45 -12.09
C ALA A 34 10.66 5.86 -11.97
N ASP A 35 11.33 6.16 -10.87
CA ASP A 35 12.20 5.20 -10.19
C ASP A 35 11.24 4.13 -9.67
N GLN A 36 10.93 3.18 -10.56
CA GLN A 36 10.21 1.96 -10.23
C GLN A 36 11.18 1.05 -9.47
N ASP A 37 11.69 1.55 -8.35
CA ASP A 37 12.35 0.73 -7.35
C ASP A 37 11.29 -0.16 -6.71
N ASP A 38 11.73 -1.30 -6.23
CA ASP A 38 11.01 -2.35 -5.51
C ASP A 38 10.40 -1.85 -4.17
N ALA A 39 9.83 -0.64 -4.14
CA ALA A 39 9.38 0.04 -2.95
C ALA A 39 8.05 -0.57 -2.47
N SER A 40 8.17 -1.59 -1.64
CA SER A 40 7.08 -2.01 -0.75
C SER A 40 6.53 -0.80 0.01
N PRO A 41 5.22 -0.72 0.25
CA PRO A 41 4.60 0.37 1.00
C PRO A 41 5.23 0.41 2.39
N ASP A 42 5.22 1.60 2.99
CA ASP A 42 5.77 1.79 4.32
C ASP A 42 5.07 0.85 5.32
N VAL A 43 5.81 -0.19 5.69
CA VAL A 43 5.32 -1.31 6.49
C VAL A 43 5.11 -0.86 7.92
N ASP A 44 6.03 -0.03 8.41
CA ASP A 44 5.96 0.61 9.71
C ASP A 44 4.71 1.48 9.82
N SER A 45 4.32 2.23 8.79
CA SER A 45 3.09 3.06 8.84
C SER A 45 1.82 2.24 9.13
N LEU A 46 1.58 1.12 8.42
CA LEU A 46 0.41 0.28 8.72
C LEU A 46 0.59 -0.48 10.04
N ALA A 47 1.80 -0.98 10.32
CA ALA A 47 2.07 -1.72 11.54
C ALA A 47 1.90 -0.86 12.79
N GLU A 48 2.38 0.39 12.78
CA GLU A 48 2.23 1.38 13.85
C GLU A 48 0.75 1.72 14.07
N VAL A 49 -0.01 1.93 13.00
CA VAL A 49 -1.45 2.18 13.11
C VAL A 49 -2.19 0.96 13.65
N LEU A 50 -1.82 -0.25 13.26
CA LEU A 50 -2.38 -1.48 13.85
C LEU A 50 -1.87 -1.73 15.28
N HIS A 51 -0.72 -1.17 15.65
CA HIS A 51 -0.16 -1.25 16.99
C HIS A 51 -0.76 -0.25 17.96
N GLY A 52 -1.21 0.90 17.48
CA GLY A 52 -1.99 1.80 18.31
C GLY A 52 -3.32 1.19 18.70
N ASP A 53 -4.03 1.87 19.59
CA ASP A 53 -5.34 1.40 20.01
C ASP A 53 -6.36 1.72 18.91
N LEU A 54 -6.79 0.71 18.13
CA LEU A 54 -7.73 0.91 17.02
C LEU A 54 -9.10 1.45 17.46
N THR A 55 -9.40 1.43 18.77
CA THR A 55 -10.60 2.06 19.34
C THR A 55 -10.40 3.55 19.61
N GLU A 56 -9.15 3.99 19.79
CA GLU A 56 -8.78 5.40 20.02
C GLU A 56 -8.17 6.07 18.77
N ILE A 57 -7.61 5.29 17.85
CA ILE A 57 -7.08 5.78 16.58
C ILE A 57 -8.23 6.30 15.75
N GLU A 58 -8.03 7.51 15.19
CA GLU A 58 -8.89 8.02 14.14
C GLU A 58 -8.94 7.00 13.02
N SER A 59 -10.11 6.38 12.84
CA SER A 59 -10.33 5.31 11.87
C SER A 59 -9.81 5.70 10.49
N ASP A 60 -9.77 7.00 10.17
CA ASP A 60 -9.23 7.58 8.94
C ASP A 60 -7.74 7.25 8.69
N ALA A 61 -6.88 7.29 9.71
CA ALA A 61 -5.45 6.94 9.57
C ALA A 61 -5.25 5.45 9.28
N ALA A 62 -6.02 4.59 9.97
CA ALA A 62 -6.05 3.15 9.71
C ALA A 62 -6.59 2.85 8.32
N ILE A 63 -7.69 3.51 7.93
CA ILE A 63 -8.30 3.38 6.61
C ILE A 63 -7.35 3.83 5.50
N ALA A 64 -6.60 4.91 5.70
CA ALA A 64 -5.63 5.43 4.72
C ALA A 64 -4.47 4.45 4.56
N SER A 65 -3.90 3.97 5.66
CA SER A 65 -2.80 2.99 5.66
C SER A 65 -3.23 1.67 5.00
N VAL A 66 -4.43 1.19 5.30
CA VAL A 66 -5.02 0.01 4.65
C VAL A 66 -5.22 0.26 3.14
N ASP A 67 -5.61 1.46 2.70
CA ASP A 67 -5.79 1.75 1.27
C ASP A 67 -4.46 1.70 0.49
N VAL A 68 -3.38 2.22 1.07
CA VAL A 68 -2.03 2.13 0.50
C VAL A 68 -1.64 0.67 0.27
N TRP A 69 -1.83 -0.18 1.28
CA TRP A 69 -1.57 -1.62 1.19
C TRP A 69 -2.45 -2.32 0.17
N VAL A 70 -3.74 -2.00 0.15
CA VAL A 70 -4.69 -2.53 -0.84
C VAL A 70 -4.23 -2.19 -2.27
N ASN A 71 -3.75 -0.97 -2.52
CA ASN A 71 -3.27 -0.55 -3.85
C ASN A 71 -1.94 -1.19 -4.21
N PHE A 72 -1.01 -1.30 -3.26
CA PHE A 72 0.24 -2.03 -3.44
C PHE A 72 -0.03 -3.48 -3.90
N LEU A 73 -0.84 -4.21 -3.13
CA LEU A 73 -1.12 -5.62 -3.39
C LEU A 73 -1.85 -5.88 -4.71
N LYS A 74 -2.72 -4.95 -5.16
CA LYS A 74 -3.38 -5.05 -6.48
C LYS A 74 -2.41 -4.93 -7.65
N GLY A 75 -1.28 -4.24 -7.45
CA GLY A 75 -0.24 -4.10 -8.48
C GLY A 75 0.43 -5.42 -8.82
N HIS A 76 0.35 -6.42 -7.93
CA HIS A 76 0.96 -7.72 -8.14
C HIS A 76 0.12 -8.64 -9.02
N LYS A 77 0.80 -9.53 -9.74
CA LYS A 77 0.16 -10.52 -10.64
C LYS A 77 -0.37 -11.73 -9.88
N GLU A 78 0.21 -12.04 -8.72
CA GLU A 78 -0.11 -13.19 -7.87
C GLU A 78 -1.56 -13.13 -7.37
N GLU A 79 -2.29 -14.23 -7.53
CA GLU A 79 -3.72 -14.30 -7.15
C GLU A 79 -3.91 -14.16 -5.64
N ASN A 80 -3.04 -14.80 -4.84
CA ASN A 80 -3.03 -14.70 -3.39
C ASN A 80 -2.92 -13.25 -2.89
N LEU A 81 -2.08 -12.42 -3.53
CA LEU A 81 -1.96 -11.00 -3.16
C LEU A 81 -3.20 -10.18 -3.53
N LYS A 82 -3.87 -10.53 -4.62
CA LYS A 82 -5.16 -9.91 -4.99
C LYS A 82 -6.27 -10.29 -4.02
N GLU A 83 -6.30 -11.54 -3.57
CA GLU A 83 -7.22 -12.01 -2.54
C GLU A 83 -6.98 -11.26 -1.23
N LEU A 84 -5.72 -11.15 -0.79
CA LEU A 84 -5.37 -10.36 0.39
C LEU A 84 -5.81 -8.90 0.29
N SER A 85 -5.66 -8.28 -0.89
CA SER A 85 -6.17 -6.93 -1.14
C SER A 85 -7.70 -6.84 -0.99
N ALA A 86 -8.44 -7.88 -1.37
CA ALA A 86 -9.88 -7.93 -1.17
C ALA A 86 -10.23 -8.05 0.32
N SER A 87 -9.54 -8.92 1.06
CA SER A 87 -9.71 -9.06 2.52
C SER A 87 -9.40 -7.75 3.26
N LEU A 88 -8.32 -7.04 2.90
CA LEU A 88 -8.00 -5.74 3.50
C LEU A 88 -9.04 -4.66 3.20
N LYS A 89 -9.68 -4.69 2.03
CA LYS A 89 -10.83 -3.79 1.75
C LYS A 89 -12.01 -4.09 2.66
N GLU A 90 -12.24 -5.35 3.02
CA GLU A 90 -13.30 -5.73 3.94
C GLU A 90 -13.02 -5.16 5.33
N LEU A 91 -11.79 -5.33 5.83
CA LEU A 91 -11.35 -4.68 7.07
C LEU A 91 -11.58 -3.16 7.02
N LYS A 92 -11.21 -2.48 5.92
CA LYS A 92 -11.47 -1.05 5.75
C LYS A 92 -12.97 -0.69 5.83
N LYS A 93 -13.87 -1.56 5.34
CA LYS A 93 -15.32 -1.33 5.47
C LYS A 93 -15.78 -1.47 6.91
N LEU A 94 -15.26 -2.45 7.64
CA LEU A 94 -15.56 -2.64 9.07
C LEU A 94 -15.06 -1.46 9.90
N LEU A 95 -13.83 -1.00 9.66
CA LEU A 95 -13.27 0.19 10.31
C LEU A 95 -14.05 1.49 9.99
N LYS A 96 -14.70 1.57 8.80
CA LYS A 96 -15.63 2.67 8.47
C LYS A 96 -17.02 2.50 9.11
N GLY A 97 -17.37 1.28 9.49
CA GLY A 97 -18.67 0.95 10.05
C GLY A 97 -18.79 1.50 11.47
N LYS A 98 -19.67 2.50 11.67
CA LYS A 98 -19.99 3.02 13.03
C LYS A 98 -20.64 1.98 13.98
N LYS A 99 -20.93 0.76 13.48
CA LYS A 99 -21.63 -0.31 14.21
C LYS A 99 -20.89 -1.65 14.16
N SER A 100 -19.69 -1.71 13.58
CA SER A 100 -18.94 -2.95 13.58
C SER A 100 -18.53 -3.29 15.01
N GLU A 101 -18.84 -4.50 15.45
CA GLU A 101 -18.50 -4.94 16.79
C GLU A 101 -16.99 -5.14 16.90
N ALA A 102 -16.41 -4.78 18.06
CA ALA A 102 -14.99 -4.95 18.31
C ALA A 102 -14.55 -6.41 18.07
N SER A 103 -15.37 -7.39 18.48
CA SER A 103 -15.13 -8.81 18.24
C SER A 103 -15.08 -9.16 16.75
N GLU A 104 -16.00 -8.63 15.93
CA GLU A 104 -16.03 -8.86 14.48
C GLU A 104 -14.78 -8.27 13.80
N ILE A 105 -14.36 -7.06 14.22
CA ILE A 105 -13.13 -6.44 13.72
C ILE A 105 -11.91 -7.28 14.13
N ALA A 106 -11.88 -7.79 15.36
CA ALA A 106 -10.78 -8.61 15.85
C ALA A 106 -10.67 -9.95 15.11
N GLU A 107 -11.78 -10.65 14.89
CA GLU A 107 -11.80 -11.90 14.10
C GLU A 107 -11.25 -11.68 12.70
N VAL A 108 -11.68 -10.61 12.02
CA VAL A 108 -11.21 -10.28 10.67
C VAL A 108 -9.73 -9.89 10.67
N LEU A 109 -9.25 -9.16 11.67
CA LEU A 109 -7.83 -8.83 11.83
C LEU A 109 -6.97 -10.07 12.09
N GLU A 110 -7.46 -11.03 12.88
CA GLU A 110 -6.74 -12.27 13.15
C GLU A 110 -6.59 -13.10 11.88
N GLN A 111 -7.71 -13.33 11.18
CA GLN A 111 -7.73 -14.06 9.91
C GLN A 111 -6.83 -13.39 8.86
N LEU A 112 -6.91 -12.07 8.73
CA LEU A 112 -6.04 -11.30 7.85
C LEU A 112 -4.58 -11.43 8.24
N GLY A 113 -4.26 -11.43 9.53
CA GLY A 113 -2.90 -11.61 10.02
C GLY A 113 -2.31 -12.96 9.62
N GLU A 114 -3.09 -14.03 9.80
CA GLU A 114 -2.71 -15.39 9.39
C GLU A 114 -2.59 -15.50 7.87
N GLN A 115 -3.57 -15.02 7.12
CA GLN A 115 -3.57 -15.03 5.65
C GLN A 115 -2.37 -14.25 5.10
N THR A 116 -2.12 -13.04 5.61
CA THR A 116 -0.98 -12.20 5.19
C THR A 116 0.35 -12.89 5.47
N THR A 117 0.48 -13.52 6.64
CA THR A 117 1.69 -14.25 7.02
C THR A 117 1.93 -15.45 6.11
N ALA A 118 0.89 -16.25 5.86
CA ALA A 118 0.94 -17.42 4.98
C ALA A 118 1.30 -17.03 3.53
N ILE A 119 0.68 -15.97 3.01
CA ILE A 119 1.00 -15.45 1.68
C ILE A 119 2.44 -14.92 1.66
N GLY A 120 2.87 -14.23 2.72
CA GLY A 120 4.27 -13.80 2.87
C GLY A 120 5.25 -14.96 2.85
N ASP A 121 4.87 -16.14 3.35
CA ASP A 121 5.73 -17.31 3.31
C ASP A 121 5.95 -17.86 1.90
N GLU A 122 4.93 -17.79 1.05
CA GLU A 122 4.93 -18.21 -0.35
C GLU A 122 5.46 -17.12 -1.31
N ALA A 123 5.42 -15.85 -0.88
CA ALA A 123 5.73 -14.72 -1.73
C ALA A 123 7.23 -14.52 -1.98
N GLY A 124 7.54 -13.78 -3.06
CA GLY A 124 8.91 -13.50 -3.50
C GLY A 124 9.74 -12.66 -2.51
N ARG A 125 11.06 -12.67 -2.73
CA ARG A 125 12.08 -12.09 -1.82
C ARG A 125 11.92 -10.58 -1.52
N GLY A 126 11.14 -9.83 -2.31
CA GLY A 126 10.86 -8.40 -2.10
C GLY A 126 9.59 -8.08 -1.28
N VAL A 127 8.64 -9.01 -1.20
CA VAL A 127 7.34 -8.79 -0.52
C VAL A 127 7.15 -9.63 0.74
N LYS A 128 7.92 -10.72 0.87
CA LYS A 128 7.88 -11.62 2.03
C LYS A 128 8.05 -10.88 3.36
N GLY A 129 9.09 -10.06 3.49
CA GLY A 129 9.38 -9.30 4.72
C GLY A 129 8.23 -8.36 5.11
N PRO A 130 7.82 -7.45 4.21
CA PRO A 130 6.66 -6.57 4.41
C PRO A 130 5.39 -7.31 4.83
N LEU A 131 5.02 -8.39 4.13
CA LEU A 131 3.83 -9.19 4.44
C LEU A 131 3.92 -9.82 5.83
N HIS A 132 5.08 -10.36 6.21
CA HIS A 132 5.26 -10.95 7.53
C HIS A 132 5.09 -9.92 8.67
N SER A 133 5.62 -8.70 8.47
CA SER A 133 5.48 -7.63 9.46
C SER A 133 4.03 -7.17 9.58
N VAL A 134 3.32 -6.96 8.47
CA VAL A 134 1.89 -6.60 8.50
C VAL A 134 1.05 -7.72 9.08
N GLY A 135 1.30 -8.97 8.70
CA GLY A 135 0.58 -10.13 9.22
C GLY A 135 0.67 -10.23 10.74
N LYS A 136 1.87 -10.00 11.29
CA LYS A 136 2.06 -9.92 12.74
C LYS A 136 1.34 -8.74 13.37
N ALA A 137 1.40 -7.56 12.76
CA ALA A 137 0.74 -6.37 13.28
C ALA A 137 -0.78 -6.54 13.33
N LEU A 138 -1.39 -7.11 12.27
CA LEU A 138 -2.81 -7.44 12.19
C LEU A 138 -3.22 -8.42 13.30
N ALA A 139 -2.49 -9.53 13.46
CA ALA A 139 -2.76 -10.52 14.51
C ALA A 139 -2.58 -9.94 15.92
N GLN A 140 -1.64 -9.00 16.11
CA GLN A 140 -1.48 -8.31 17.39
C GLN A 140 -2.59 -7.30 17.66
N ALA A 141 -3.05 -6.60 16.63
CA ALA A 141 -4.18 -5.68 16.70
C ALA A 141 -5.47 -6.40 17.11
N ALA A 142 -5.74 -7.56 16.51
CA ALA A 142 -6.85 -8.44 16.88
C ALA A 142 -6.87 -8.75 18.38
N LYS A 143 -5.75 -9.28 18.89
CA LYS A 143 -5.59 -9.64 20.31
C LYS A 143 -5.74 -8.45 21.26
N LYS A 144 -5.36 -7.25 20.82
CA LYS A 144 -5.54 -6.02 21.60
C LYS A 144 -7.01 -5.66 21.68
N ILE A 145 -7.73 -5.70 20.56
CA ILE A 145 -9.16 -5.41 20.51
C ILE A 145 -9.95 -6.42 21.33
N GLU A 146 -9.65 -7.72 21.23
CA GLU A 146 -10.28 -8.75 22.08
C GLU A 146 -10.05 -8.46 23.55
N LYS A 147 -8.81 -8.14 23.95
CA LYS A 147 -8.50 -7.79 25.34
C LYS A 147 -9.18 -6.50 25.80
N ALA A 148 -9.29 -5.50 24.93
CA ALA A 148 -9.98 -4.24 25.23
C ALA A 148 -11.50 -4.47 25.38
N GLY A 149 -12.10 -5.29 24.51
CA GLY A 149 -13.51 -5.67 24.55
C GLY A 149 -13.86 -6.54 25.76
N VAL A 150 -12.97 -7.44 26.18
CA VAL A 150 -13.15 -8.31 27.36
C VAL A 150 -12.80 -7.59 28.67
N GLY A 151 -11.97 -6.53 28.61
CA GLY A 151 -11.52 -5.78 29.79
C GLY A 151 -12.56 -4.85 30.42
N SER A 152 -13.70 -4.61 29.76
CA SER A 152 -14.72 -3.68 30.26
C SER A 152 -15.75 -4.29 31.23
N GLU A 153 -15.59 -5.56 31.65
CA GLU A 153 -16.47 -6.23 32.63
C GLU A 153 -15.87 -6.40 34.05
N ALA A 154 -14.69 -5.84 34.34
CA ALA A 154 -14.08 -5.95 35.66
C ALA A 154 -13.68 -4.60 36.27
N LYS A 155 -14.66 -3.75 36.60
CA LYS A 155 -14.54 -2.87 37.77
C LYS A 155 -15.86 -2.28 38.26
#